data_AF-A0A164HRI6-F1
#
_entry.id   AF-A0A164HRI6-F1
#
_cell.length_a   1.000
_cell.length_b   1.000
_cell.length_c   1.000
_cell.angle_alpha   90.00
_cell.angle_beta   90.00
_cell.angle_gamma   90.00
#
_symmetry.space_group_name_H-M   'P 1'
#
loop_
_entity.id
_entity.type
_entity.pdbx_description
1 polymer ?
#
loop_
_entity_poly.entity_id
_entity_poly.type
_entity_poly.pdbx_seq_one_letter_code
_entity_poly.pdbx_strand_id
1 'polypeptide(L)'
;FPPGQALHAVAGIGNPQRFFTTLEALNWRPVPHAFADHASFGAAELQFSPALPLVMTEKDAVKCRAFAAADWWYLAVDAVPTLGF
;
A
#
# COMPACT_ATOMS: atom_id res chain seq x y z
N PHE A 1 9.79 -1.63 -8.97
CA PHE A 1 10.26 -0.22 -8.97
C PHE A 1 11.77 -0.17 -8.77
N PRO A 2 12.47 0.85 -9.32
CA PRO A 2 13.90 1.02 -9.06
C PRO A 2 14.17 1.39 -7.58
N PRO A 3 15.36 1.08 -7.04
CA PRO A 3 15.78 1.59 -5.74
C PRO A 3 15.69 3.12 -5.68
N GLY A 4 15.23 3.66 -4.55
CA GLY A 4 14.98 5.08 -4.35
C GLY A 4 13.65 5.60 -4.89
N GLN A 5 12.81 4.75 -5.51
CA GLN A 5 11.51 5.16 -6.05
C GLN A 5 10.62 5.79 -4.97
N ALA A 6 10.18 7.03 -5.21
CA ALA A 6 9.13 7.67 -4.43
C ALA A 6 7.76 7.15 -4.87
N LEU A 7 6.90 6.84 -3.90
CA LEU A 7 5.56 6.29 -4.11
C LEU A 7 4.65 6.63 -2.93
N HIS A 8 3.34 6.64 -3.14
CA HIS A 8 2.37 6.75 -2.05
C HIS A 8 2.08 5.38 -1.47
N ALA A 9 2.23 5.22 -0.16
CA ALA A 9 1.95 3.96 0.51
C ALA A 9 0.64 4.08 1.30
N VAL A 10 -0.38 3.30 0.93
CA VAL A 10 -1.71 3.37 1.54
C VAL A 10 -1.99 2.11 2.34
N ALA A 11 -2.39 2.26 3.60
CA ALA A 11 -2.72 1.13 4.45
C ALA A 11 -3.90 1.44 5.38
N GLY A 12 -5.02 0.74 5.17
CA GLY A 12 -6.22 0.77 6.01
C GLY A 12 -6.35 -0.47 6.89
N ILE A 13 -5.34 -0.72 7.72
CA ILE A 13 -5.22 -1.90 8.60
C ILE A 13 -4.78 -1.49 10.01
N GLY A 14 -5.01 -2.35 11.02
CA GLY A 14 -4.69 -2.05 12.42
C GLY A 14 -3.20 -1.80 12.76
N ASN A 15 -2.25 -2.20 11.91
CA ASN A 15 -0.82 -1.90 12.08
C ASN A 15 -0.14 -1.52 10.74
N PRO A 16 -0.36 -0.30 10.25
CA PRO A 16 0.10 0.13 8.92
C PRO A 16 1.62 0.33 8.86
N GLN A 17 2.29 0.57 10.00
CA GLN A 17 3.75 0.78 10.07
C GLN A 17 4.54 -0.42 9.55
N ARG A 18 4.06 -1.64 9.78
CA ARG A 18 4.72 -2.85 9.23
C ARG A 18 4.78 -2.81 7.71
N PHE A 19 3.71 -2.38 7.06
CA PHE A 19 3.65 -2.26 5.61
C PHE A 19 4.64 -1.21 5.10
N PHE A 20 4.68 -0.01 5.69
CA PHE A 20 5.63 1.03 5.29
C PHE A 20 7.08 0.61 5.49
N THR A 21 7.39 -0.01 6.63
CA THR A 21 8.73 -0.54 6.91
C THR A 21 9.16 -1.57 5.87
N THR A 22 8.25 -2.45 5.42
CA THR A 22 8.55 -3.40 4.35
C THR A 22 8.90 -2.71 3.03
N LEU A 23 8.17 -1.63 2.67
CA LEU A 23 8.45 -0.88 1.45
C LEU A 23 9.81 -0.16 1.52
N GLU A 24 10.16 0.39 2.68
CA GLU A 24 11.50 0.97 2.92
C GLU A 24 12.60 -0.09 2.82
N ALA A 25 12.38 -1.29 3.37
CA ALA A 25 13.32 -2.40 3.29
C ALA A 25 13.54 -2.91 1.85
N LEU A 26 12.58 -2.69 0.95
CA LEU A 26 12.73 -2.92 -0.50
C LEU A 26 13.50 -1.78 -1.22
N ASN A 27 14.11 -0.87 -0.47
CA ASN A 27 14.79 0.34 -0.93
C ASN A 27 13.87 1.30 -1.68
N TRP A 28 12.59 1.37 -1.35
CA TRP A 28 11.69 2.41 -1.86
C TRP A 28 11.55 3.56 -0.86
N ARG A 29 10.96 4.66 -1.31
CA ARG A 29 10.69 5.86 -0.51
C ARG A 29 9.19 6.07 -0.39
N PRO A 30 8.50 5.28 0.46
CA PRO A 30 7.07 5.43 0.66
C PRO A 30 6.74 6.76 1.32
N VAL A 31 5.71 7.44 0.82
CA VAL A 31 5.00 8.52 1.49
C VAL A 31 3.81 7.87 2.23
N PRO A 32 3.86 7.71 3.55
CA PRO A 32 2.90 6.90 4.28
C PRO A 32 1.56 7.62 4.45
N HIS A 33 0.49 6.92 4.08
CA HIS A 33 -0.91 7.32 4.25
C HIS A 33 -1.64 6.22 5.01
N ALA A 34 -1.71 6.37 6.32
CA ALA A 34 -2.43 5.44 7.20
C ALA A 34 -3.91 5.82 7.28
N PHE A 35 -4.78 4.84 7.05
CA PHE A 35 -6.22 4.97 7.20
C PHE A 35 -6.72 4.06 8.33
N ALA A 36 -7.91 4.36 8.87
CA ALA A 36 -8.54 3.50 9.86
C ALA A 36 -8.81 2.10 9.28
N ASP A 37 -8.79 1.08 10.13
CA ASP A 37 -9.22 -0.26 9.71
C ASP A 37 -10.68 -0.19 9.26
N HIS A 38 -10.97 -0.79 8.11
CA HIS A 38 -12.28 -0.65 7.43
C HIS A 38 -12.64 0.74 6.92
N ALA A 39 -11.70 1.69 6.82
CA ALA A 39 -11.96 2.92 6.09
C ALA A 39 -12.43 2.60 4.67
N SER A 40 -13.58 3.16 4.30
CA SER A 40 -14.05 3.26 2.92
C SER A 40 -13.44 4.53 2.36
N PHE A 41 -12.41 4.38 1.54
CA PHE A 41 -11.85 5.50 0.80
C PHE A 41 -12.22 5.41 -0.69
N GLY A 42 -12.63 6.54 -1.26
CA GLY A 42 -12.95 6.68 -2.68
C GLY A 42 -11.73 7.13 -3.50
N ALA A 43 -11.87 7.13 -4.83
CA ALA A 43 -10.81 7.54 -5.75
C ALA A 43 -10.23 8.93 -5.43
N ALA A 44 -11.07 9.87 -4.99
CA ALA A 44 -10.66 11.24 -4.66
C ALA A 44 -9.76 11.32 -3.41
N GLU A 45 -9.95 10.43 -2.44
CA GLU A 45 -9.13 10.40 -1.21
C GLU A 45 -7.75 9.77 -1.45
N LEU A 46 -7.60 9.06 -2.57
CA LEU A 46 -6.36 8.44 -3.01
C LEU A 46 -5.65 9.23 -4.12
N GLN A 47 -6.12 10.45 -4.42
CA GLN A 47 -5.44 11.39 -5.30
C GLN A 47 -4.46 12.25 -4.49
N PHE A 48 -3.21 11.83 -4.49
CA PHE A 48 -2.14 12.53 -3.80
C PHE A 48 -1.31 13.40 -4.76
N SER A 49 -0.64 14.41 -4.20
CA SER A 49 0.27 15.31 -4.91
C SER A 49 1.66 15.28 -4.26
N PRO A 50 2.76 15.19 -5.04
CA PRO A 50 2.80 15.03 -6.49
C PRO A 50 2.23 13.68 -6.96
N ALA A 51 1.83 13.58 -8.23
CA ALA A 51 1.36 12.31 -8.79
C ALA A 51 2.52 11.29 -8.84
N LEU A 52 2.50 10.35 -7.89
CA LEU A 52 3.44 9.24 -7.78
C LEU A 52 2.67 7.91 -7.82
N PRO A 53 3.33 6.81 -8.20
CA PRO A 53 2.73 5.49 -8.11
C PRO A 53 2.18 5.24 -6.71
N LEU A 54 1.01 4.60 -6.62
CA LEU A 54 0.39 4.27 -5.36
C LEU A 54 0.56 2.78 -5.11
N VAL A 55 1.07 2.41 -3.94
CA VAL A 55 1.17 1.03 -3.47
C VAL A 55 0.33 0.88 -2.21
N MET A 56 -0.56 -0.10 -2.18
CA MET A 56 -1.41 -0.37 -1.03
C MET A 56 -1.32 -1.82 -0.56
N THR A 57 -2.01 -2.13 0.54
CA THR A 57 -2.19 -3.53 0.95
C THR A 57 -3.14 -4.25 -0.01
N GLU A 58 -3.01 -5.57 -0.14
CA GLU A 58 -3.92 -6.37 -0.97
C GLU A 58 -5.40 -6.19 -0.55
N LYS A 59 -5.66 -6.15 0.77
CA LYS A 59 -7.01 -5.90 1.33
C LYS A 59 -7.61 -4.60 0.81
N ASP A 60 -6.80 -3.53 0.73
CA ASP A 60 -7.25 -2.23 0.26
C ASP A 60 -7.41 -2.19 -1.27
N ALA A 61 -6.58 -2.94 -2.01
CA ALA A 61 -6.69 -3.05 -3.46
C ALA A 61 -7.99 -3.73 -3.90
N VAL A 62 -8.47 -4.73 -3.14
CA VAL A 62 -9.77 -5.35 -3.37
C VAL A 62 -10.90 -4.32 -3.29
N LYS A 63 -10.85 -3.37 -2.34
CA LYS A 63 -11.84 -2.29 -2.22
C LYS A 63 -11.79 -1.32 -3.41
N CYS A 64 -10.59 -1.05 -3.90
CA CYS A 64 -10.34 -0.06 -4.96
C CYS A 64 -10.56 -0.60 -6.38
N ARG A 65 -10.72 -1.91 -6.56
CA ARG A 65 -10.73 -2.57 -7.88
C ARG A 65 -11.66 -1.93 -8.91
N ALA A 66 -12.80 -1.40 -8.48
CA ALA A 66 -13.79 -0.77 -9.37
C ALA A 66 -13.35 0.59 -9.95
N PHE A 67 -12.37 1.26 -9.32
CA PHE A 67 -11.95 2.62 -9.67
C PHE A 67 -10.42 2.82 -9.68
N ALA A 68 -9.65 1.72 -9.59
CA ALA A 68 -8.20 1.77 -9.54
C ALA A 68 -7.61 2.40 -10.81
N ALA A 69 -6.61 3.26 -10.64
CA ALA A 69 -5.85 3.82 -11.75
C ALA A 69 -4.73 2.88 -12.22
N ALA A 70 -4.16 3.15 -13.40
CA ALA A 70 -3.16 2.28 -14.02
C ALA A 70 -1.84 2.20 -13.25
N ASP A 71 -1.56 3.18 -12.38
CA ASP A 71 -0.36 3.29 -11.56
C ASP A 71 -0.61 2.90 -10.09
N TRP A 72 -1.72 2.19 -9.84
CA TRP A 72 -2.05 1.64 -8.53
C TRP A 72 -1.64 0.18 -8.45
N TRP A 73 -0.87 -0.13 -7.43
CA TRP A 73 -0.28 -1.43 -7.18
C TRP A 73 -0.60 -1.87 -5.77
N TYR A 74 -0.45 -3.16 -5.52
CA TYR A 74 -0.49 -3.70 -4.17
C TYR A 74 0.72 -4.58 -3.94
N LEU A 75 1.16 -4.62 -2.68
CA LEU A 75 2.18 -5.57 -2.28
C LEU A 75 1.47 -6.88 -1.90
N ALA A 76 1.60 -7.88 -2.75
CA ALA A 76 1.22 -9.25 -2.40
C ALA A 76 2.19 -9.75 -1.32
N VAL A 77 1.65 -10.18 -0.18
CA VAL A 77 2.44 -10.79 0.89
C VAL A 77 2.06 -12.26 0.94
N ASP A 78 2.94 -13.10 0.42
CA ASP A 78 2.82 -14.54 0.62
C ASP A 78 3.11 -14.84 2.08
N ALA A 79 2.05 -15.04 2.86
CA ALA A 79 2.18 -15.59 4.19
C ALA A 79 2.57 -17.07 4.03
N VAL A 80 3.86 -17.37 4.19
CA VAL A 80 4.30 -18.75 4.40
C VAL A 80 4.09 -19.05 5.88
N PRO A 81 3.05 -19.83 6.26
CA PRO A 81 2.96 -20.28 7.64
C PRO A 81 4.18 -21.14 7.92
N THR A 82 5.07 -20.67 8.78
CA THR A 82 6.13 -21.52 9.31
C THR A 82 5.44 -22.67 10.03
N LEU A 83 5.58 -23.89 9.52
CA LEU A 83 5.16 -25.09 10.24
C LEU A 83 6.00 -25.14 11.52
N GLY A 84 5.42 -24.67 12.62
CA GLY A 84 5.97 -24.88 13.95
C GLY A 84 5.98 -26.38 14.20
N PHE A 85 7.17 -26.94 14.34
CA PHE A 85 7.40 -28.26 14.92
C PHE A 85 7.47 -28.14 16.44
#